data_AF-A0A920TE88-F1
#
_entry.id   AF-A0A920TE88-F1
#
_cell.length_a   1.000
_cell.length_b   1.000
_cell.length_c   1.000
_cell.angle_alpha   90.00
_cell.angle_beta   90.00
_cell.angle_gamma   90.00
#
_symmetry.space_group_name_H-M   'P 1'
#
loop_
_entity.id
_entity.type
_entity.pdbx_description
1 polymer ?
#
loop_
_entity_poly.entity_id
_entity_poly.type
_entity_poly.pdbx_seq_one_letter_code
_entity_poly.pdbx_strand_id
1 'polypeptide(L)'
;MTDIKKIAPYGSWQSSITSEKIISSGNSYTDLHIEKGVTYWIEMRPQEEGRCVIVQRSEDNSVHDVIPKPFSARTTVHEYGGGSFTTCDEVIYFVNFADQKIYRYGPKDQRPIAITNDEGDIRYANFITDRKRRRLISIEENHTAKEEAINTLVSIPINGKGPKANLTSGADFYSSPVLNPSSNTLAWGPMESSKYAMG
;
A
#
# COMPACT_ATOMS: atom_id res chain seq x y z
N MET A 1 15.01 43.46 -23.82
CA MET A 1 15.42 42.55 -24.91
C MET A 1 14.20 41.77 -25.33
N THR A 2 13.73 41.97 -26.55
CA THR A 2 12.57 41.28 -27.12
C THR A 2 12.95 39.83 -27.43
N ASP A 3 12.23 38.87 -26.84
CA ASP A 3 12.37 37.45 -27.16
C ASP A 3 11.98 37.22 -28.62
N ILE A 4 12.96 36.96 -29.48
CA ILE A 4 12.73 36.65 -30.90
C ILE A 4 12.28 35.20 -30.97
N LYS A 5 10.97 34.98 -31.23
CA LYS A 5 10.43 33.63 -31.47
C LYS A 5 11.07 33.04 -32.74
N LYS A 6 11.88 31.98 -32.59
CA LYS A 6 12.41 31.20 -33.70
C LYS A 6 11.37 30.22 -34.24
N ILE A 7 11.15 30.23 -35.55
CA ILE A 7 10.37 29.19 -36.25
C ILE A 7 11.28 27.96 -36.41
N ALA A 8 10.81 26.79 -36.00
CA ALA A 8 11.48 25.51 -36.21
C ALA A 8 10.45 24.41 -36.54
N PRO A 9 10.85 23.32 -37.23
CA PRO A 9 10.00 22.15 -37.47
C PRO A 9 9.38 21.57 -36.18
N TYR A 10 8.20 20.98 -36.29
CA TYR A 10 7.58 20.25 -35.18
C TYR A 10 8.55 19.22 -34.58
N GLY A 11 8.67 19.22 -33.25
CA GLY A 11 9.57 18.32 -32.51
C GLY A 11 11.02 18.81 -32.34
N SER A 12 11.40 19.96 -32.93
CA SER A 12 12.78 20.49 -32.88
C SER A 12 12.95 21.78 -32.06
N TRP A 13 11.90 22.21 -31.37
CA TRP A 13 11.99 23.34 -30.44
C TRP A 13 12.91 22.98 -29.28
N GLN A 14 13.88 23.85 -28.99
CA GLN A 14 14.74 23.69 -27.83
C GLN A 14 13.89 23.75 -26.57
N SER A 15 13.79 22.61 -25.88
CA SER A 15 13.12 22.48 -24.60
C SER A 15 14.15 22.61 -23.48
N SER A 16 13.85 23.43 -22.47
CA SER A 16 14.60 23.49 -21.21
C SER A 16 14.25 22.35 -20.24
N ILE A 17 13.25 21.53 -20.61
CA ILE A 17 12.82 20.31 -19.93
C ILE A 17 13.60 19.16 -20.56
N THR A 18 14.56 18.61 -19.82
CA THR A 18 15.33 17.42 -20.22
C THR A 18 14.65 16.15 -19.73
N SER A 19 15.00 15.00 -20.30
CA SER A 19 14.49 13.70 -19.84
C SER A 19 14.80 13.45 -18.37
N GLU A 20 15.98 13.88 -17.90
CA GLU A 20 16.39 13.77 -16.49
C GLU A 20 15.54 14.64 -15.57
N LYS A 21 15.11 15.83 -16.02
CA LYS A 21 14.19 16.70 -15.27
C LYS A 21 12.81 16.06 -15.14
N ILE A 22 12.32 15.40 -16.19
CA ILE A 22 11.02 14.70 -16.14
C ILE A 22 11.07 13.57 -15.12
N ILE A 23 12.13 12.74 -15.16
CA ILE A 23 12.31 11.61 -14.25
C ILE A 23 12.47 12.07 -12.79
N SER A 24 13.14 13.19 -12.54
CA SER A 24 13.36 13.73 -11.19
C SER A 24 12.18 14.51 -10.61
N SER A 25 11.26 15.01 -11.45
CA SER A 25 10.08 15.79 -11.03
C SER A 25 8.84 14.95 -10.63
N GLY A 26 8.92 13.63 -10.74
CA GLY A 26 7.78 12.72 -10.67
C GLY A 26 7.48 12.12 -9.30
N ASN A 27 7.51 12.89 -8.21
CA ASN A 27 7.02 12.36 -6.93
C ASN A 27 5.51 12.15 -7.03
N SER A 28 5.06 10.89 -7.08
CA SER A 28 3.65 10.54 -6.93
C SER A 28 3.29 10.44 -5.44
N TYR A 29 2.21 11.12 -5.04
CA TYR A 29 1.66 11.07 -3.69
C TYR A 29 0.40 10.19 -3.70
N THR A 30 0.41 9.10 -2.94
CA THR A 30 -0.72 8.16 -2.88
C THR A 30 -1.03 7.75 -1.44
N ASP A 31 -2.15 7.06 -1.24
CA ASP A 31 -2.55 6.44 0.03
C ASP A 31 -2.51 7.40 1.24
N LEU A 32 -3.19 8.56 1.13
CA LEU A 32 -3.30 9.52 2.23
C LEU A 32 -4.05 8.91 3.42
N HIS A 33 -3.45 8.98 4.61
CA HIS A 33 -4.01 8.48 5.85
C HIS A 33 -3.84 9.50 6.98
N ILE A 34 -4.85 9.67 7.82
CA ILE A 34 -4.82 10.62 8.95
C ILE A 34 -5.20 9.87 10.23
N GLU A 35 -4.33 9.91 11.24
CA GLU A 35 -4.61 9.42 12.58
C GLU A 35 -4.24 10.48 13.61
N LYS A 36 -5.20 10.86 14.47
CA LYS A 36 -4.98 11.77 15.62
C LYS A 36 -4.22 13.06 15.26
N GLY A 37 -4.55 13.68 14.13
CA GLY A 37 -3.90 14.92 13.68
C GLY A 37 -2.57 14.74 12.94
N VAL A 38 -2.03 13.52 12.90
CA VAL A 38 -0.84 13.16 12.13
C VAL A 38 -1.26 12.71 10.74
N THR A 39 -0.58 13.21 9.71
CA THR A 39 -0.84 12.87 8.30
C THR A 39 0.27 11.96 7.77
N TYR A 40 -0.12 10.90 7.07
CA TYR A 40 0.77 9.95 6.41
C TYR A 40 0.41 9.83 4.94
N TRP A 41 1.40 9.60 4.08
CA TRP A 41 1.19 9.31 2.66
C TRP A 41 2.37 8.51 2.10
N ILE A 42 2.23 7.98 0.89
CA ILE A 42 3.32 7.35 0.17
C ILE A 42 3.93 8.32 -0.84
N GLU A 43 5.26 8.36 -0.89
CA GLU A 43 6.02 8.96 -1.99
C GLU A 43 6.86 7.91 -2.72
N MET A 44 6.75 7.84 -4.04
CA MET A 44 7.67 7.06 -4.86
C MET A 44 8.98 7.85 -5.04
N ARG A 45 10.12 7.17 -4.88
CA ARG A 45 11.47 7.74 -5.01
C ARG A 45 12.19 7.16 -6.23
N PRO A 46 12.15 7.80 -7.40
CA PRO A 46 12.86 7.33 -8.59
C PRO A 46 14.37 7.14 -8.38
N GLN A 47 14.99 8.02 -7.58
CA GLN A 47 16.42 7.98 -7.26
C GLN A 47 16.78 6.87 -6.27
N GLU A 48 15.79 6.18 -5.70
CA GLU A 48 15.97 5.05 -4.78
C GLU A 48 15.35 3.79 -5.37
N GLU A 49 15.63 3.52 -6.64
CA GLU A 49 15.17 2.32 -7.35
C GLU A 49 13.64 2.16 -7.36
N GLY A 50 12.91 3.29 -7.33
CA GLY A 50 11.45 3.31 -7.30
C GLY A 50 10.84 2.93 -5.95
N ARG A 51 11.60 3.01 -4.86
CA ARG A 51 11.13 2.74 -3.49
C ARG A 51 9.93 3.63 -3.14
N CYS A 52 8.89 3.01 -2.60
CA CYS A 52 7.70 3.70 -2.07
C CYS A 52 7.88 3.91 -0.57
N VAL A 53 7.90 5.16 -0.12
CA VAL A 53 8.23 5.53 1.26
C VAL A 53 7.00 6.09 1.95
N ILE A 54 6.71 5.60 3.15
CA ILE A 54 5.71 6.20 4.02
C ILE A 54 6.33 7.46 4.62
N VAL A 55 5.75 8.60 4.32
CA VAL A 55 6.14 9.91 4.83
C VAL A 55 5.11 10.35 5.85
N GLN A 56 5.58 10.94 6.96
CA GLN A 56 4.76 11.46 8.04
C GLN A 56 4.95 12.96 8.15
N ARG A 57 3.83 13.68 8.30
CA ARG A 57 3.78 15.06 8.80
C ARG A 57 3.23 15.06 10.21
N SER A 58 4.09 15.43 11.15
CA SER A 58 3.75 15.59 12.58
C SER A 58 2.93 16.85 12.82
N GLU A 59 2.35 16.99 14.02
CA GLU A 59 1.55 18.16 14.41
C GLU A 59 2.33 19.48 14.34
N ASP A 60 3.65 19.44 14.58
CA ASP A 60 4.56 20.59 14.45
C ASP A 60 4.91 20.95 13.00
N ASN A 61 4.30 20.27 12.03
CA ASN A 61 4.54 20.38 10.59
C ASN A 61 5.91 19.85 10.12
N SER A 62 6.68 19.19 10.98
CA SER A 62 7.87 18.46 10.54
C SER A 62 7.48 17.29 9.64
N VAL A 63 8.23 17.10 8.57
CA VAL A 63 8.03 16.02 7.58
C VAL A 63 9.24 15.10 7.60
N HIS A 64 9.01 13.80 7.73
CA HIS A 64 10.07 12.80 7.76
C HIS A 64 9.63 11.46 7.16
N ASP A 65 10.61 10.72 6.61
CA ASP A 65 10.42 9.34 6.18
C ASP A 65 10.26 8.45 7.41
N VAL A 66 9.24 7.59 7.42
CA VAL A 66 8.97 6.72 8.56
C VAL A 66 9.67 5.38 8.43
N ILE A 67 9.64 4.76 7.25
CA ILE A 67 10.24 3.45 7.05
C ILE A 67 11.70 3.55 6.61
N PRO A 68 12.64 2.84 7.26
CA PRO A 68 14.05 2.87 6.89
C PRO A 68 14.32 2.07 5.61
N LYS A 69 15.43 2.36 4.93
CA LYS A 69 15.95 1.47 3.88
C LYS A 69 16.30 0.09 4.47
N PRO A 70 16.12 -1.02 3.71
CA PRO A 70 15.71 -1.08 2.31
C PRO A 70 14.17 -1.22 2.09
N PHE A 71 13.35 -0.98 3.12
CA PHE A 71 11.92 -1.24 3.04
C PHE A 71 11.19 -0.30 2.06
N SER A 72 10.25 -0.88 1.32
CA SER A 72 9.41 -0.19 0.33
C SER A 72 7.94 -0.54 0.57
N ALA A 73 7.10 0.43 0.93
CA ALA A 73 5.68 0.24 1.16
C ALA A 73 4.92 0.15 -0.16
N ARG A 74 4.80 -1.07 -0.69
CA ARG A 74 4.12 -1.34 -1.97
C ARG A 74 3.62 -2.78 -2.02
N THR A 75 2.40 -2.93 -2.50
CA THR A 75 1.76 -4.23 -2.74
C THR A 75 1.53 -4.48 -4.23
N THR A 76 1.48 -5.75 -4.63
CA THR A 76 1.14 -6.21 -5.98
C THR A 76 -0.24 -6.87 -6.05
N VAL A 77 -1.09 -6.75 -5.01
CA VAL A 77 -2.50 -7.17 -5.09
C VAL A 77 -3.19 -6.49 -6.26
N HIS A 78 -4.01 -7.25 -6.98
CA HIS A 78 -4.65 -6.89 -8.25
C HIS A 78 -3.67 -6.42 -9.34
N GLU A 79 -2.36 -6.66 -9.22
CA GLU A 79 -1.27 -6.20 -10.11
C GLU A 79 -1.12 -4.67 -10.24
N TYR A 80 -2.10 -3.89 -9.79
CA TYR A 80 -2.09 -2.42 -9.77
C TYR A 80 -1.55 -1.86 -8.44
N GLY A 81 -1.72 -2.58 -7.33
CA GLY A 81 -1.32 -2.15 -5.99
C GLY A 81 -2.26 -1.13 -5.34
N GLY A 82 -1.78 -0.48 -4.27
CA GLY A 82 -2.53 0.50 -3.46
C GLY A 82 -2.99 -0.05 -2.10
N GLY A 83 -3.29 0.84 -1.15
CA GLY A 83 -3.68 0.43 0.20
C GLY A 83 -2.59 -0.37 0.92
N SER A 84 -1.33 -0.02 0.69
CA SER A 84 -0.17 -0.80 1.14
C SER A 84 0.24 -0.55 2.59
N PHE A 85 -0.42 0.38 3.30
CA PHE A 85 -0.19 0.60 4.71
C PHE A 85 -1.43 1.10 5.47
N THR A 86 -1.37 1.03 6.79
CA THR A 86 -2.29 1.68 7.73
C THR A 86 -1.56 2.01 9.02
N THR A 87 -2.21 2.75 9.92
CA THR A 87 -1.68 3.07 11.25
C THR A 87 -2.65 2.69 12.37
N CYS A 88 -2.09 2.31 13.52
CA CYS A 88 -2.84 2.12 14.75
C CYS A 88 -1.96 2.43 15.95
N ASP A 89 -2.32 3.44 16.73
CA ASP A 89 -1.64 3.79 17.98
C ASP A 89 -0.15 4.04 17.75
N GLU A 90 0.17 4.89 16.76
CA GLU A 90 1.54 5.28 16.37
C GLU A 90 2.38 4.12 15.76
N VAL A 91 1.80 2.93 15.60
CA VAL A 91 2.42 1.82 14.89
C VAL A 91 1.93 1.81 13.45
N ILE A 92 2.87 1.79 12.51
CA ILE A 92 2.61 1.60 11.09
C ILE A 92 2.63 0.11 10.78
N TYR A 93 1.66 -0.31 9.98
CA TYR A 93 1.58 -1.63 9.39
C TYR A 93 1.64 -1.47 7.88
N PHE A 94 2.57 -2.14 7.20
CA PHE A 94 2.78 -1.95 5.77
C PHE A 94 3.21 -3.23 5.06
N VAL A 95 2.92 -3.34 3.77
CA VAL A 95 3.45 -4.40 2.90
C VAL A 95 4.84 -4.00 2.46
N ASN A 96 5.82 -4.85 2.74
CA ASN A 96 7.14 -4.68 2.18
C ASN A 96 7.19 -5.27 0.76
N PHE A 97 7.59 -4.46 -0.22
CA PHE A 97 7.55 -4.84 -1.63
C PHE A 97 8.38 -6.10 -1.94
N ALA A 98 9.53 -6.25 -1.28
CA ALA A 98 10.50 -7.29 -1.60
C ALA A 98 10.01 -8.72 -1.29
N ASP A 99 9.10 -8.87 -0.33
CA ASP A 99 8.61 -10.18 0.12
C ASP A 99 7.08 -10.25 0.27
N GLN A 100 6.36 -9.16 -0.03
CA GLN A 100 4.90 -9.02 0.08
C GLN A 100 4.32 -9.32 1.48
N LYS A 101 5.18 -9.41 2.51
CA LYS A 101 4.76 -9.63 3.90
C LYS A 101 4.31 -8.32 4.54
N ILE A 102 3.47 -8.44 5.55
CA ILE A 102 3.09 -7.30 6.39
C ILE A 102 4.13 -7.13 7.48
N TYR A 103 4.67 -5.92 7.58
CA TYR A 103 5.59 -5.49 8.62
C TYR A 103 4.89 -4.52 9.57
N ARG A 104 5.27 -4.57 10.84
CA ARG A 104 4.98 -3.51 11.81
C ARG A 104 6.23 -2.68 12.07
N TYR A 105 6.04 -1.38 12.30
CA TYR A 105 7.11 -0.50 12.77
C TYR A 105 6.51 0.64 13.61
N GLY A 106 6.99 0.80 14.83
CA GLY A 106 6.56 1.88 15.71
C GLY A 106 7.66 2.31 16.68
N PRO A 107 7.39 3.27 17.58
CA PRO A 107 8.41 3.92 18.41
C PRO A 107 9.25 2.99 19.30
N LYS A 108 8.75 1.78 19.59
CA LYS A 108 9.42 0.78 20.43
C LYS A 108 10.24 -0.23 19.63
N ASP A 109 10.07 -0.28 18.31
CA ASP A 109 10.75 -1.23 17.45
C ASP A 109 12.06 -0.61 16.93
N GLN A 110 13.18 -1.35 17.04
CA GLN A 110 14.48 -0.88 16.50
C GLN A 110 14.55 -0.96 14.97
N ARG A 111 13.71 -1.80 14.36
CA ARG A 111 13.60 -2.03 12.92
C ARG A 111 12.19 -2.57 12.60
N PRO A 112 11.73 -2.49 11.34
CA PRO A 112 10.50 -3.15 10.94
C PRO A 112 10.52 -4.67 11.22
N ILE A 113 9.41 -5.21 11.70
CA ILE A 113 9.25 -6.63 12.07
C ILE A 113 8.09 -7.23 11.29
N ALA A 114 8.35 -8.31 10.54
CA ALA A 114 7.29 -9.06 9.86
C ALA A 114 6.28 -9.63 10.87
N ILE A 115 4.99 -9.45 10.60
CA ILE A 115 3.88 -10.01 11.38
C ILE A 115 3.12 -11.11 10.64
N THR A 116 3.39 -11.29 9.35
CA THR A 116 3.00 -12.46 8.56
C THR A 116 4.24 -13.26 8.18
N ASN A 117 4.10 -14.58 8.10
CA ASN A 117 5.20 -15.48 7.74
C ASN A 117 4.70 -16.67 6.91
N ASP A 118 3.73 -16.41 6.04
CA ASP A 118 3.19 -17.41 5.14
C ASP A 118 4.27 -17.91 4.18
N GLU A 119 4.15 -19.18 3.79
CA GLU A 119 4.94 -19.78 2.72
C GLU A 119 4.21 -19.59 1.39
N GLY A 120 4.96 -19.34 0.31
CA GLY A 120 4.40 -19.11 -1.03
C GLY A 120 4.26 -17.63 -1.39
N ASP A 121 3.61 -17.37 -2.53
CA ASP A 121 3.30 -16.02 -3.02
C ASP A 121 1.95 -15.58 -2.43
N ILE A 122 2.02 -14.99 -1.23
CA ILE A 122 0.86 -14.44 -0.52
C ILE A 122 0.99 -12.92 -0.46
N ARG A 123 -0.05 -12.22 -0.90
CA ARG A 123 -0.03 -10.76 -1.06
C ARG A 123 -1.16 -10.13 -0.27
N TYR A 124 -0.92 -8.92 0.23
CA TYR A 124 -1.85 -8.23 1.13
C TYR A 124 -2.13 -6.81 0.67
N ALA A 125 -3.33 -6.28 0.90
CA ALA A 125 -3.67 -4.89 0.60
C ALA A 125 -4.92 -4.42 1.35
N ASN A 126 -5.13 -3.09 1.31
CA ASN A 126 -6.36 -2.40 1.74
C ASN A 126 -6.69 -2.68 3.22
N PHE A 127 -5.72 -2.32 4.07
CA PHE A 127 -5.80 -2.56 5.51
C PHE A 127 -6.80 -1.65 6.22
N ILE A 128 -7.54 -2.23 7.15
CA ILE A 128 -8.18 -1.49 8.25
C ILE A 128 -7.80 -2.08 9.60
N THR A 129 -7.91 -1.26 10.64
CA THR A 129 -7.53 -1.63 12.01
C THR A 129 -8.75 -1.88 12.87
N ASP A 130 -8.91 -3.12 13.35
CA ASP A 130 -9.85 -3.46 14.43
C ASP A 130 -9.14 -3.25 15.77
N ARG A 131 -9.19 -2.02 16.29
CA ARG A 131 -8.56 -1.67 17.57
C ARG A 131 -9.11 -2.47 18.73
N LYS A 132 -10.42 -2.73 18.73
CA LYS A 132 -11.13 -3.46 19.79
C LYS A 132 -10.60 -4.89 19.92
N ARG A 133 -10.31 -5.55 18.80
CA ARG A 133 -9.78 -6.93 18.79
C ARG A 133 -8.27 -7.02 18.60
N ARG A 134 -7.58 -5.89 18.42
CA ARG A 134 -6.14 -5.82 18.11
C ARG A 134 -5.80 -6.64 16.87
N ARG A 135 -6.53 -6.41 15.78
CA ARG A 135 -6.33 -7.10 14.49
C ARG A 135 -6.26 -6.12 13.33
N LEU A 136 -5.51 -6.50 12.30
CA LEU A 136 -5.66 -5.96 10.96
C LEU A 136 -6.74 -6.76 10.26
N ILE A 137 -7.56 -6.10 9.46
CA ILE A 137 -8.38 -6.75 8.43
C ILE A 137 -7.78 -6.34 7.10
N SER A 138 -7.53 -7.32 6.23
CA SER A 138 -6.81 -7.15 4.98
C SER A 138 -7.43 -8.00 3.90
N ILE A 139 -7.31 -7.57 2.65
CA ILE A 139 -7.40 -8.47 1.50
C ILE A 139 -6.13 -9.33 1.49
N GLU A 140 -6.29 -10.60 1.14
CA GLU A 140 -5.23 -11.55 0.87
C GLU A 140 -5.45 -12.18 -0.50
N GLU A 141 -4.42 -12.19 -1.34
CA GLU A 141 -4.34 -13.00 -2.54
C GLU A 141 -3.35 -14.13 -2.31
N ASN A 142 -3.78 -15.37 -2.55
CA ASN A 142 -2.91 -16.54 -2.53
C ASN A 142 -2.63 -17.02 -3.96
N HIS A 143 -1.39 -16.82 -4.42
CA HIS A 143 -0.86 -17.21 -5.73
C HIS A 143 0.02 -18.47 -5.66
N THR A 144 -0.09 -19.27 -4.60
CA THR A 144 0.75 -20.47 -4.42
C THR A 144 0.48 -21.55 -5.48
N ALA A 145 -0.77 -21.63 -5.95
CA ALA A 145 -1.14 -22.49 -7.07
C ALA A 145 -0.87 -21.78 -8.42
N LYS A 146 -0.75 -22.55 -9.51
CA LYS A 146 -0.60 -21.99 -10.88
C LYS A 146 -1.92 -21.48 -11.49
N GLU A 147 -3.00 -21.54 -10.74
CA GLU A 147 -4.33 -21.12 -11.16
C GLU A 147 -4.56 -19.64 -10.82
N GLU A 148 -5.79 -19.18 -11.00
CA GLU A 148 -6.22 -17.87 -10.53
C GLU A 148 -6.03 -17.75 -9.01
N ALA A 149 -5.61 -16.56 -8.56
CA ALA A 149 -5.34 -16.32 -7.15
C ALA A 149 -6.60 -16.45 -6.30
N ILE A 150 -6.47 -17.08 -5.13
CA ILE A 150 -7.58 -17.17 -4.18
C ILE A 150 -7.63 -15.88 -3.37
N ASN A 151 -8.67 -15.09 -3.59
CA ASN A 151 -8.97 -13.88 -2.84
C ASN A 151 -9.70 -14.20 -1.53
N THR A 152 -9.23 -13.65 -0.42
CA THR A 152 -9.83 -13.84 0.91
C THR A 152 -9.77 -12.53 1.70
N LEU A 153 -10.85 -12.21 2.42
CA LEU A 153 -10.76 -11.19 3.48
C LEU A 153 -10.29 -11.86 4.76
N VAL A 154 -9.15 -11.43 5.28
CA VAL A 154 -8.48 -12.06 6.41
C VAL A 154 -8.35 -11.11 7.57
N SER A 155 -8.31 -11.68 8.77
CA SER A 155 -8.01 -10.97 10.00
C SER A 155 -6.69 -11.44 10.57
N ILE A 156 -5.79 -10.54 10.95
CA ILE A 156 -4.40 -10.84 11.32
C ILE A 156 -4.08 -10.21 12.68
N PRO A 157 -3.50 -10.94 13.65
CA PRO A 157 -3.10 -10.35 14.93
C PRO A 157 -2.01 -9.28 14.72
N ILE A 158 -2.23 -8.07 15.24
CA ILE A 158 -1.30 -6.96 14.99
C ILE A 158 0.07 -7.10 15.69
N ASN A 159 0.18 -8.04 16.63
CA ASN A 159 1.44 -8.39 17.28
C ASN A 159 2.20 -9.50 16.53
N GLY A 160 1.63 -10.05 15.44
CA GLY A 160 2.18 -11.19 14.71
C GLY A 160 2.13 -12.51 15.49
N LYS A 161 1.37 -12.58 16.59
CA LYS A 161 1.26 -13.77 17.44
C LYS A 161 -0.10 -14.44 17.26
N GLY A 162 -0.07 -15.71 16.88
CA GLY A 162 -1.26 -16.53 16.67
C GLY A 162 -1.74 -16.51 15.22
N PRO A 163 -2.78 -17.30 14.91
CA PRO A 163 -3.20 -17.51 13.54
C PRO A 163 -3.96 -16.32 12.95
N LYS A 164 -3.76 -16.15 11.65
CA LYS A 164 -4.69 -15.47 10.76
C LYS A 164 -6.04 -16.19 10.76
N ALA A 165 -7.13 -15.46 10.56
CA ALA A 165 -8.48 -16.01 10.45
C ALA A 165 -9.13 -15.56 9.15
N ASN A 166 -9.78 -16.47 8.45
CA ASN A 166 -10.57 -16.15 7.25
C ASN A 166 -11.90 -15.56 7.69
N LEU A 167 -12.23 -14.36 7.19
CA LEU A 167 -13.50 -13.68 7.45
C LEU A 167 -14.52 -13.98 6.35
N THR A 168 -14.08 -13.96 5.09
CA THR A 168 -14.89 -14.35 3.93
C THR A 168 -14.00 -14.77 2.76
N SER A 169 -14.49 -15.71 1.95
CA SER A 169 -13.87 -16.21 0.72
C SER A 169 -14.95 -16.61 -0.28
N GLY A 170 -14.58 -16.79 -1.55
CA GLY A 170 -15.46 -17.35 -2.59
C GLY A 170 -15.91 -16.36 -3.66
N ALA A 171 -15.64 -15.06 -3.48
CA ALA A 171 -15.73 -14.09 -4.57
C ALA A 171 -14.39 -14.02 -5.32
N ASP A 172 -14.43 -13.67 -6.59
CA ASP A 172 -13.21 -13.50 -7.40
C ASP A 172 -12.35 -12.34 -6.87
N PHE A 173 -12.97 -11.26 -6.37
CA PHE A 173 -12.24 -10.14 -5.74
C PHE A 173 -12.95 -9.58 -4.50
N TYR A 174 -12.15 -9.03 -3.59
CA TYR A 174 -12.62 -8.24 -2.45
C TYR A 174 -12.07 -6.82 -2.52
N SER A 175 -12.80 -5.85 -1.99
CA SER A 175 -12.36 -4.46 -1.93
C SER A 175 -12.92 -3.73 -0.71
N SER A 176 -12.19 -2.70 -0.29
CA SER A 176 -12.67 -1.64 0.60
C SER A 176 -13.35 -2.16 1.88
N PRO A 177 -12.68 -3.00 2.69
CA PRO A 177 -13.23 -3.39 3.99
C PRO A 177 -13.40 -2.15 4.87
N VAL A 178 -14.53 -2.03 5.56
CA VAL A 178 -14.79 -0.93 6.51
C VAL A 178 -15.51 -1.46 7.75
N LEU A 179 -14.99 -1.11 8.93
CA LEU A 179 -15.67 -1.33 10.20
C LEU A 179 -16.55 -0.14 10.56
N ASN A 180 -17.70 -0.41 11.15
CA ASN A 180 -18.49 0.65 11.77
C ASN A 180 -17.79 1.19 13.05
N PRO A 181 -18.20 2.37 13.57
CA PRO A 181 -17.54 2.99 14.74
C PRO A 181 -17.48 2.12 16.01
N SER A 182 -18.44 1.20 16.18
CA SER A 182 -18.50 0.29 17.33
C SER A 182 -17.75 -1.04 17.13
N SER A 183 -17.16 -1.24 15.94
CA SER A 183 -16.42 -2.43 15.51
C SER A 183 -17.22 -3.73 15.70
N ASN A 184 -18.52 -3.70 15.48
CA ASN A 184 -19.39 -4.90 15.54
C ASN A 184 -19.92 -5.34 14.17
N THR A 185 -19.80 -4.49 13.14
CA THR A 185 -20.21 -4.80 11.77
C THR A 185 -19.07 -4.44 10.82
N LEU A 186 -18.81 -5.34 9.87
CA LEU A 186 -17.85 -5.19 8.79
C LEU A 186 -18.59 -5.19 7.46
N ALA A 187 -18.26 -4.26 6.58
CA ALA A 187 -18.73 -4.20 5.19
C ALA A 187 -17.54 -4.30 4.23
N TRP A 188 -17.78 -4.81 3.02
CA TRP A 188 -16.80 -4.92 1.93
C TRP A 188 -17.51 -4.99 0.58
N GLY A 189 -16.80 -4.72 -0.52
CA GLY A 189 -17.30 -4.88 -1.88
C GLY A 189 -16.77 -6.17 -2.54
N PRO A 190 -17.60 -7.22 -2.70
CA PRO A 190 -17.24 -8.40 -3.49
C PRO A 190 -17.49 -8.15 -4.99
N MET A 191 -16.69 -8.78 -5.84
CA MET A 191 -16.92 -8.81 -7.29
C MET A 191 -16.78 -10.24 -7.82
N GLU A 192 -17.66 -10.58 -8.75
CA GLU A 192 -17.66 -11.86 -9.48
C GLU A 192 -17.32 -11.56 -10.95
N SER A 193 -16.40 -12.31 -11.51
CA SER A 193 -16.15 -12.32 -12.95
C SER A 193 -17.27 -13.10 -13.64
N SER A 194 -17.87 -12.50 -14.66
CA SER A 194 -18.80 -13.23 -15.51
C SER A 194 -18.02 -14.26 -16.32
N LYS A 195 -17.99 -15.51 -15.87
CA LYS A 195 -17.50 -16.64 -16.67
C LYS A 195 -18.53 -16.89 -17.79
N TYR A 196 -18.44 -16.13 -18.88
CA TYR A 196 -19.13 -16.49 -20.11
C TYR A 196 -18.50 -17.79 -20.62
N ALA A 197 -19.11 -18.91 -20.28
CA ALA A 197 -18.84 -20.17 -20.94
C ALA A 197 -19.27 -20.01 -22.40
N MET A 198 -18.30 -19.87 -23.31
CA MET A 198 -18.55 -20.20 -24.71
C MET A 198 -18.72 -21.72 -24.77
N GLY A 199 -19.97 -22.17 -24.75
CA GLY A 199 -20.38 -23.53 -25.11
C GLY A 199 -20.43 -23.74 -26.60
#